data_AF-A0A945DAX1-F1
#
_entry.id   AF-A0A945DAX1-F1
#
_cell.length_a   1.000
_cell.length_b   1.000
_cell.length_c   1.000
_cell.angle_alpha   90.00
_cell.angle_beta   90.00
_cell.angle_gamma   90.00
#
_symmetry.space_group_name_H-M   'P 1'
#
loop_
_entity.id
_entity.type
_entity.pdbx_description
1 polymer ?
#
loop_
_entity_poly.entity_id
_entity_poly.type
_entity_poly.pdbx_seq_one_letter_code
_entity_poly.pdbx_strand_id
1 'polypeptide(L)'
;KKFSDEENSKMIKLINDAQPDVLWVSFGCPKQEQWIIENKGKLKVPVVAGVGAAFDFFSGNLKRAPKFVRDLRLEWFYRLCQEPSRLWRRYFLGGIQFMKIIMAQKLKK
;
A
#
# COMPACT_ATOMS: atom_id res chain seq x y z
N LYS A 1 -12.89 3.90 3.08
CA LYS A 1 -13.71 4.99 2.51
C LYS A 1 -13.44 5.07 1.01
N LYS A 2 -14.43 4.70 0.18
CA LYS A 2 -14.35 4.84 -1.28
C LYS A 2 -14.47 6.32 -1.65
N PHE A 3 -13.90 6.70 -2.79
CA PHE A 3 -14.11 8.03 -3.36
C PHE A 3 -15.53 8.10 -3.97
N SER A 4 -16.10 9.29 -4.10
CA SER A 4 -17.33 9.44 -4.87
C SER A 4 -17.06 9.14 -6.35
N ASP A 5 -18.10 8.80 -7.11
CA ASP A 5 -17.95 8.52 -8.54
C ASP A 5 -17.45 9.76 -9.31
N GLU A 6 -17.85 10.95 -8.87
CA GLU A 6 -17.38 12.22 -9.43
C GLU A 6 -15.89 12.46 -9.15
N GLU A 7 -15.45 12.30 -7.90
CA GLU A 7 -14.03 12.43 -7.52
C GLU A 7 -13.17 11.41 -8.28
N ASN A 8 -13.66 10.16 -8.35
CA ASN A 8 -12.96 9.08 -9.03
C ASN A 8 -12.80 9.37 -10.54
N SER A 9 -13.88 9.81 -11.19
CA SER A 9 -13.87 10.16 -12.60
C SER A 9 -12.94 11.34 -12.90
N LYS A 10 -12.93 12.36 -12.02
CA LYS A 10 -12.00 13.49 -12.13
C LYS A 10 -10.54 13.04 -12.03
N MET A 11 -10.21 12.18 -11.06
CA MET A 11 -8.85 11.64 -10.91
C MET A 11 -8.41 10.85 -12.15
N ILE A 12 -9.26 9.94 -12.65
CA ILE A 12 -8.96 9.13 -13.84
C ILE A 12 -8.74 10.02 -15.06
N LYS A 13 -9.59 11.05 -15.24
CA LYS A 13 -9.43 12.01 -16.33
C LYS A 13 -8.08 12.72 -16.24
N LEU A 14 -7.74 13.30 -15.08
CA LEU A 14 -6.46 13.99 -14.87
C LEU A 14 -5.26 13.09 -15.15
N ILE A 15 -5.31 11.83 -14.70
CA ILE A 15 -4.25 10.86 -14.95
C ILE A 15 -4.11 10.57 -16.45
N ASN A 16 -5.22 10.31 -17.14
CA ASN A 16 -5.20 9.96 -18.56
C ASN A 16 -4.79 11.16 -19.44
N ASP A 17 -5.20 12.38 -19.06
CA ASP A 17 -4.84 13.62 -19.76
C ASP A 17 -3.35 13.93 -19.61
N ALA A 18 -2.74 13.58 -18.46
CA ALA A 18 -1.31 13.75 -18.22
C ALA A 18 -0.41 12.72 -18.94
N GLN A 19 -1.00 11.63 -19.48
CA GLN A 19 -0.30 10.56 -20.21
C GLN A 19 1.00 10.06 -19.54
N PRO A 20 1.00 9.69 -18.24
CA PRO A 20 2.22 9.25 -17.58
C PRO A 20 2.63 7.84 -18.04
N ASP A 21 3.93 7.57 -18.05
CA ASP A 21 4.45 6.21 -18.21
C ASP A 21 4.22 5.36 -16.96
N VAL A 22 4.23 5.99 -15.78
CA VAL A 22 4.09 5.32 -14.48
C VAL A 22 3.18 6.13 -13.55
N LEU A 23 2.18 5.45 -12.97
CA LEU A 23 1.29 5.99 -11.94
C LEU A 23 1.64 5.41 -10.56
N TRP A 24 1.99 6.28 -9.61
CA TRP A 24 2.25 5.90 -8.21
C TRP A 24 1.02 6.22 -7.36
N VAL A 25 0.44 5.21 -6.71
CA VAL A 25 -0.77 5.34 -5.90
C VAL A 25 -0.42 5.17 -4.43
N SER A 26 -0.70 6.19 -3.62
CA SER A 26 -0.32 6.26 -2.19
C SER A 26 -1.53 6.44 -1.25
N PHE A 27 -2.64 5.75 -1.52
CA PHE A 27 -3.87 5.84 -0.70
C PHE A 27 -3.84 5.00 0.59
N GLY A 28 -2.76 4.25 0.82
CA GLY A 28 -2.65 3.27 1.89
C GLY A 28 -3.41 1.98 1.61
N CYS A 29 -3.03 0.92 2.31
CA CYS A 29 -3.64 -0.41 2.20
C CYS A 29 -4.86 -0.52 3.14
N PRO A 30 -6.01 -1.10 2.71
CA PRO A 30 -6.25 -1.80 1.43
C PRO A 30 -6.81 -0.91 0.31
N LYS A 31 -7.00 0.39 0.57
CA LYS A 31 -7.69 1.30 -0.35
C LYS A 31 -6.97 1.42 -1.70
N GLN A 32 -5.64 1.46 -1.69
CA GLN A 32 -4.83 1.57 -2.91
C GLN A 32 -5.04 0.36 -3.83
N GLU A 33 -4.98 -0.87 -3.29
CA GLU A 33 -5.10 -2.08 -4.11
C GLU A 33 -6.49 -2.19 -4.69
N GLN A 34 -7.52 -1.90 -3.88
CA GLN A 34 -8.91 -1.89 -4.33
C GLN A 34 -9.13 -0.88 -5.44
N TRP A 35 -8.66 0.36 -5.25
CA TRP A 35 -8.84 1.42 -6.24
C TRP A 35 -8.13 1.09 -7.57
N ILE A 36 -6.91 0.55 -7.52
CA ILE A 36 -6.18 0.13 -8.72
C ILE A 36 -6.95 -0.97 -9.45
N ILE A 37 -7.40 -2.02 -8.74
CA ILE A 37 -8.12 -3.14 -9.35
C ILE A 37 -9.44 -2.68 -9.97
N GLU A 38 -10.19 -1.83 -9.27
CA GLU A 38 -11.49 -1.31 -9.72
C GLU A 38 -11.37 -0.40 -10.96
N ASN A 39 -10.24 0.29 -11.13
CA ASN A 39 -10.07 1.30 -12.19
C ASN A 39 -9.04 0.94 -13.25
N LYS A 40 -8.33 -0.20 -13.15
CA LYS A 40 -7.29 -0.62 -14.11
C LYS A 40 -7.75 -0.60 -15.57
N GLY A 41 -9.02 -0.91 -15.85
CA GLY A 41 -9.58 -0.88 -17.20
C GLY A 41 -9.88 0.52 -17.75
N LYS A 42 -9.87 1.54 -16.88
CA LYS A 42 -10.13 2.95 -17.23
C LYS A 42 -8.84 3.78 -17.29
N LEU A 43 -7.75 3.27 -16.72
CA LEU A 43 -6.44 3.94 -16.67
C LEU A 43 -5.66 3.65 -17.96
N LYS A 44 -5.24 4.71 -18.65
CA LYS A 44 -4.40 4.64 -19.85
C LYS A 44 -2.91 4.78 -19.50
N VAL A 45 -2.48 4.04 -18.49
CA VAL A 45 -1.12 4.10 -17.96
C VAL A 45 -0.47 2.72 -18.10
N PRO A 46 0.73 2.60 -18.68
CA PRO A 46 1.41 1.32 -18.84
C PRO A 46 1.70 0.62 -17.51
N VAL A 47 2.13 1.38 -16.50
CA VAL A 47 2.52 0.82 -15.19
C VAL A 47 1.81 1.56 -14.05
N VAL A 48 1.12 0.80 -13.20
CA VAL A 48 0.46 1.32 -12.00
C VAL A 48 1.03 0.61 -10.77
N ALA A 49 1.58 1.38 -9.83
CA ALA A 49 2.22 0.85 -8.64
C ALA A 49 1.62 1.44 -7.36
N GLY A 50 1.16 0.57 -6.46
CA GLY A 50 0.81 0.98 -5.09
C GLY A 50 2.08 1.17 -4.27
N VAL A 51 2.36 2.40 -3.81
CA VAL A 51 3.59 2.76 -3.08
C VAL A 51 3.39 2.89 -1.57
N GLY A 52 2.18 2.63 -1.07
CA GLY A 52 1.91 2.60 0.36
C GLY A 52 2.05 3.99 0.98
N ALA A 53 3.00 4.13 1.91
CA ALA A 53 3.28 5.38 2.64
C ALA A 53 4.56 6.06 2.16
N ALA A 54 5.02 5.76 0.94
CA ALA A 54 6.28 6.31 0.41
C ALA A 54 6.28 7.84 0.44
N PHE A 55 5.20 8.48 -0.05
CA PHE A 55 5.10 9.93 -0.05
C PHE A 55 5.00 10.53 1.36
N ASP A 56 4.38 9.84 2.31
CA ASP A 56 4.36 10.28 3.72
C ASP A 56 5.76 10.31 4.34
N PHE A 57 6.64 9.39 3.93
CA PHE A 57 8.06 9.44 4.34
C PHE A 57 8.81 10.57 3.65
N PHE A 58 8.57 10.80 2.35
CA PHE A 58 9.24 11.87 1.59
C PHE A 58 8.80 13.27 2.03
N SER A 59 7.53 13.45 2.41
CA SER A 59 7.01 14.73 2.91
C SER A 59 7.39 15.01 4.37
N GLY A 60 7.95 14.04 5.09
CA GLY A 60 8.27 14.15 6.51
C GLY A 60 7.07 13.96 7.45
N ASN A 61 5.88 13.64 6.92
CA ASN A 61 4.69 13.32 7.72
C ASN A 61 4.91 12.10 8.62
N LEU A 62 5.64 11.10 8.11
CA LEU A 62 6.03 9.92 8.88
C LEU A 62 7.54 9.90 9.10
N LYS A 63 7.93 9.79 10.38
CA LYS A 63 9.33 9.57 10.75
C LYS A 63 9.72 8.13 10.46
N ARG A 64 10.68 7.95 9.56
CA ARG A 64 11.29 6.65 9.29
C ARG A 64 12.10 6.16 10.48
N ALA A 65 12.21 4.84 10.63
CA ALA A 65 13.04 4.25 11.69
C ALA A 65 14.51 4.70 11.57
N PRO A 66 15.20 4.96 12.70
CA PRO A 66 16.63 5.23 12.72
C PRO A 66 17.43 4.16 11.95
N LYS A 67 18.59 4.52 11.40
CA LYS A 67 19.40 3.61 10.58
C LYS A 67 19.70 2.29 11.32
N PHE A 68 20.10 2.35 12.59
CA PHE A 68 20.40 1.16 13.38
C PHE A 68 19.21 0.18 13.49
N VAL A 69 17.98 0.69 13.60
CA VAL A 69 16.76 -0.15 13.65
C VAL A 69 16.49 -0.81 12.30
N ARG A 70 16.75 -0.09 11.21
CA ARG A 70 16.61 -0.61 9.84
C ARG A 70 17.66 -1.68 9.54
N ASP A 71 18.89 -1.46 10.00
CA ASP A 71 19.99 -2.41 9.85
C ASP A 71 19.69 -3.72 10.61
N LEU A 72 19.00 -3.64 11.75
CA LEU A 72 18.47 -4.80 12.49
C LEU A 72 17.23 -5.44 11.85
N ARG A 73 16.72 -4.92 10.73
CA ARG A 73 15.45 -5.35 10.08
C ARG A 73 14.23 -5.23 11.00
N LEU A 74 14.28 -4.33 11.99
CA LEU A 74 13.22 -4.09 12.98
C LEU A 74 12.33 -2.87 12.66
N GLU A 75 12.40 -2.36 11.43
CA GLU A 75 11.54 -1.24 11.01
C GLU A 75 10.05 -1.57 11.16
N TRP A 76 9.65 -2.84 10.98
CA TRP A 76 8.28 -3.27 11.22
C TRP A 76 7.85 -3.08 12.69
N PHE A 77 8.74 -3.37 13.65
CA PHE A 77 8.47 -3.24 15.08
C PHE A 77 8.43 -1.78 15.50
N TYR A 78 9.36 -0.97 15.00
CA TYR A 78 9.32 0.47 15.19
C TYR A 78 8.01 1.09 14.72
N ARG A 79 7.52 0.66 13.54
CA ARG A 79 6.20 1.09 13.05
C ARG A 79 5.06 0.59 13.94
N LEU A 80 5.13 -0.63 14.45
CA LEU A 80 4.14 -1.14 15.40
C LEU A 80 4.06 -0.27 16.65
N CYS A 81 5.20 0.19 17.18
CA CYS A 81 5.21 1.11 18.32
C CYS A 81 4.62 2.48 17.99
N GLN A 82 4.77 2.98 16.76
CA GLN A 82 4.19 4.25 16.32
C GLN A 82 2.67 4.16 16.10
N GLU A 83 2.19 3.06 15.53
CA GLU A 83 0.78 2.88 15.15
C GLU A 83 0.20 1.56 15.68
N PRO A 84 0.20 1.35 17.02
CA PRO A 84 -0.06 0.05 17.62
C PRO A 84 -1.47 -0.44 17.30
N SER A 85 -2.48 0.43 17.40
CA SER A 85 -3.90 0.12 17.15
C SER A 85 -4.20 -0.33 15.72
N ARG A 86 -3.41 0.13 14.74
CA ARG A 86 -3.59 -0.19 13.32
C ARG A 86 -2.75 -1.41 12.90
N LEU A 87 -1.48 -1.46 13.30
CA LEU A 87 -0.54 -2.44 12.77
C LEU A 87 -0.55 -3.78 13.50
N TRP A 88 -0.99 -3.83 14.77
CA TRP A 88 -1.05 -5.10 15.50
C TRP A 88 -1.93 -6.13 14.79
N ARG A 89 -3.14 -5.74 14.36
CA ARG A 89 -4.05 -6.63 13.63
C ARG A 89 -3.42 -7.12 12.33
N ARG A 90 -2.75 -6.21 11.60
CA ARG A 90 -2.10 -6.54 10.34
C ARG A 90 -0.98 -7.57 10.53
N TYR A 91 -0.16 -7.41 11.55
CA TYR A 91 0.99 -8.30 11.77
C TYR A 91 0.61 -9.62 12.39
N PHE A 92 -0.24 -9.62 13.43
CA PHE A 92 -0.64 -10.86 14.10
C PHE A 92 -1.67 -11.64 13.28
N LEU A 93 -2.82 -11.03 12.96
CA LEU A 93 -3.87 -11.74 12.23
C LEU A 93 -3.46 -11.99 10.76
N GLY A 94 -2.94 -10.96 10.10
CA GLY A 94 -2.46 -11.08 8.72
C GLY A 94 -1.26 -12.01 8.60
N GLY A 95 -0.33 -11.98 9.56
CA GLY A 95 0.81 -12.91 9.61
C GLY A 95 0.39 -14.36 9.78
N ILE A 96 -0.53 -14.64 10.71
CA ILE A 96 -1.10 -16.00 10.88
C ILE A 96 -1.78 -16.47 9.60
N GLN A 97 -2.59 -15.61 8.95
CA GLN A 97 -3.27 -15.95 7.70
C GLN A 97 -2.26 -16.25 6.58
N PHE A 98 -1.22 -15.43 6.45
CA PHE A 98 -0.17 -15.64 5.47
C PHE A 98 0.58 -16.96 5.71
N MET A 99 0.95 -17.26 6.96
CA MET A 99 1.60 -18.52 7.32
C MET A 99 0.75 -19.74 6.98
N LYS A 100 -0.57 -19.69 7.23
CA LYS A 100 -1.51 -20.75 6.82
C LYS A 100 -1.51 -20.96 5.31
N ILE A 101 -1.55 -19.88 4.53
CA ILE A 101 -1.50 -19.95 3.05
C ILE A 101 -0.20 -20.59 2.58
N ILE A 102 0.95 -20.17 3.15
CA ILE A 102 2.26 -20.73 2.80
C ILE A 102 2.35 -22.21 3.15
N MET A 103 1.87 -22.60 4.33
CA MET A 103 1.88 -24.01 4.77
C MET A 103 0.98 -24.87 3.88
N ALA A 104 -0.22 -24.40 3.54
CA ALA A 104 -1.11 -25.08 2.61
C ALA A 104 -0.50 -25.22 1.20
N GLN A 105 0.21 -24.19 0.72
CA GLN A 105 0.92 -24.27 -0.57
C GLN A 105 2.08 -25.28 -0.54
N LYS A 106 2.83 -25.37 0.57
CA LYS A 106 3.90 -26.36 0.72
C LYS A 106 3.38 -27.80 0.79
N LEU A 107 2.21 -28.03 1.41
CA LEU A 107 1.60 -29.36 1.52
C LEU A 107 0.89 -29.82 0.24
N LYS A 108 0.62 -28.91 -0.71
CA LYS A 108 0.08 -29.22 -2.04
C LYS A 108 1.16 -29.55 -3.08
N LYS A 109 2.44 -29.36 -2.72
CA LYS A 109 3.61 -29.85 -3.46
C LYS A 109 4.03 -31.19 -2.87
#